data_AF-A0A939ASF7-F1
#
_entry.id   AF-A0A939ASF7-F1
#
_cell.length_a   1.000
_cell.length_b   1.000
_cell.length_c   1.000
_cell.angle_alpha   90.00
_cell.angle_beta   90.00
_cell.angle_gamma   90.00
#
_symmetry.space_group_name_H-M   'P 1'
#
loop_
_entity.id
_entity.type
_entity.pdbx_description
1 polymer ?
#
loop_
_entity_poly.entity_id
_entity_poly.type
_entity_poly.pdbx_seq_one_letter_code
_entity_poly.pdbx_strand_id
1 'polypeptide(L)'
;MRNPYVTGAYVVGRKHYGRREMADYLLHGDSRAYWVVGNRRIGKTSLLRQLELLALSQNRIVPLFWDMQGGNTFARLGQYLADAVRDAGARFEALGVTETALANEDALGLLAALRRATLKGGRELLLLCDETEVLIAIAGQEPEAMQALHRELASSSEGLRVVATSTQAIYRLHDACASWSTSPFLAGFDMSQTLGSLSRPSARDLILQSQSDEAVQADPELVEAIYDATNGHPYLIQLLCARLFDEQGRLRPMAEDDLEVDPLLRGFFNNDFNSLSEADRQIVWAVQQAGVLGLEALHASGSQSLAELRQRLHNLERLGYLRRIYGQYAIGNQFLAAWLAIERPALVKAPGAQTSEVAMRAALVHQQAQETSFLVARLNARRARLVELELARARDLLDVSPQQLAEIERIQSEIRHLRSLIAEIEVGAASRD
;
A
#
# COMPACT_ATOMS: atom_id res chain seq x y z
N MET A 1 10.79 -26.74 -16.23
CA MET A 1 10.43 -25.30 -16.22
C MET A 1 11.27 -24.58 -15.17
N ARG A 2 11.73 -23.33 -15.41
CA ARG A 2 12.42 -22.56 -14.35
C ARG A 2 11.38 -22.04 -13.36
N ASN A 3 11.69 -22.06 -12.06
CA ASN A 3 10.82 -21.52 -11.03
C ASN A 3 10.40 -20.07 -11.35
N PRO A 4 9.09 -19.80 -11.57
CA PRO A 4 8.60 -18.49 -12.01
C PRO A 4 8.44 -17.49 -10.86
N TYR A 5 8.49 -17.96 -9.61
CA TYR A 5 8.22 -17.15 -8.43
C TYR A 5 9.43 -16.28 -8.05
N VAL A 6 9.15 -15.04 -7.62
CA VAL A 6 10.15 -14.00 -7.34
C VAL A 6 10.14 -13.66 -5.86
N THR A 7 11.21 -14.02 -5.14
CA THR A 7 11.33 -13.91 -3.67
C THR A 7 12.36 -12.87 -3.20
N GLY A 8 12.76 -11.93 -4.05
CA GLY A 8 13.78 -10.93 -3.67
C GLY A 8 13.65 -9.58 -4.38
N ALA A 9 13.52 -9.62 -5.71
CA ALA A 9 13.38 -8.42 -6.55
C ALA A 9 11.94 -7.90 -6.58
N TYR A 10 11.76 -6.64 -6.97
CA TYR A 10 10.45 -6.10 -7.32
C TYR A 10 9.93 -6.75 -8.61
N VAL A 11 8.62 -6.65 -8.83
CA VAL A 11 7.94 -7.19 -10.02
C VAL A 11 7.18 -6.10 -10.76
N VAL A 12 7.15 -6.18 -12.09
CA VAL A 12 6.45 -5.25 -12.99
C VAL A 12 5.84 -5.99 -14.18
N GLY A 13 5.01 -5.29 -14.94
CA GLY A 13 4.36 -5.80 -16.15
C GLY A 13 3.49 -7.02 -15.83
N ARG A 14 3.61 -8.08 -16.64
CA ARG A 14 2.85 -9.33 -16.47
C ARG A 14 3.10 -10.03 -15.13
N LYS A 15 4.22 -9.73 -14.45
CA LYS A 15 4.52 -10.29 -13.12
C LYS A 15 3.89 -9.51 -11.97
N HIS A 16 3.26 -8.36 -12.26
CA HIS A 16 2.56 -7.56 -11.27
C HIS A 16 1.06 -7.95 -11.25
N TYR A 17 0.65 -8.67 -10.21
CA TYR A 17 -0.70 -9.22 -10.07
C TYR A 17 -1.60 -8.30 -9.23
N GLY A 18 -2.86 -8.17 -9.64
CA GLY A 18 -3.85 -7.33 -8.97
C GLY A 18 -3.51 -5.83 -9.03
N ARG A 19 -4.07 -5.04 -8.10
CA ARG A 19 -3.75 -3.62 -7.86
C ARG A 19 -3.94 -2.67 -9.04
N ARG A 20 -4.54 -3.13 -10.14
CA ARG A 20 -4.77 -2.33 -11.34
C ARG A 20 -5.58 -1.07 -11.05
N GLU A 21 -6.64 -1.20 -10.26
CA GLU A 21 -7.48 -0.06 -9.87
C GLU A 21 -6.73 0.95 -9.00
N MET A 22 -5.88 0.48 -8.09
CA MET A 22 -5.04 1.35 -7.28
C MET A 22 -4.01 2.08 -8.15
N ALA A 23 -3.35 1.38 -9.07
CA ALA A 23 -2.40 2.01 -9.98
C ALA A 23 -3.07 3.07 -10.88
N ASP A 24 -4.26 2.77 -11.38
CA ASP A 24 -5.08 3.71 -12.14
C ASP A 24 -5.46 4.95 -11.31
N TYR A 25 -5.90 4.74 -10.07
CA TYR A 25 -6.23 5.82 -9.15
C TYR A 25 -5.03 6.73 -8.84
N LEU A 26 -3.85 6.15 -8.62
CA LEU A 26 -2.64 6.93 -8.31
C LEU A 26 -2.15 7.74 -9.52
N LEU A 27 -2.31 7.23 -10.75
CA LEU A 27 -1.90 7.92 -11.98
C LEU A 27 -2.91 8.97 -12.44
N HIS A 28 -4.20 8.71 -12.27
CA HIS A 28 -5.26 9.48 -12.94
C HIS A 28 -6.28 10.11 -11.98
N GLY A 29 -6.19 9.83 -10.68
CA GLY A 29 -7.09 10.43 -9.70
C GLY A 29 -6.88 11.93 -9.56
N ASP A 30 -7.88 12.58 -8.94
CA ASP A 30 -7.95 14.04 -8.82
C ASP A 30 -6.88 14.63 -7.91
N SER A 31 -6.44 13.88 -6.89
CA SER A 31 -5.32 14.29 -6.05
C SER A 31 -4.02 14.28 -6.87
N ARG A 32 -3.10 15.17 -6.49
CA ARG A 32 -1.75 15.23 -7.04
C ARG A 32 -0.70 14.69 -6.08
N ALA A 33 -1.03 14.48 -4.82
CA ALA A 33 -0.09 14.00 -3.81
C ALA A 33 -0.72 12.81 -3.09
N TYR A 34 -0.11 11.63 -3.24
CA TYR A 34 -0.56 10.39 -2.64
C TYR A 34 0.49 9.84 -1.70
N TRP A 35 0.03 9.24 -0.61
CA TRP A 35 0.88 8.49 0.30
C TRP A 35 0.27 7.13 0.60
N VAL A 36 0.93 6.08 0.13
CA VAL A 36 0.44 4.70 0.29
C VAL A 36 1.21 4.00 1.39
N VAL A 37 0.50 3.62 2.45
CA VAL A 37 1.07 2.91 3.60
C VAL A 37 0.92 1.40 3.41
N GLY A 38 1.96 0.63 3.71
CA GLY A 38 1.91 -0.84 3.70
C GLY A 38 3.13 -1.49 4.36
N ASN A 39 2.95 -2.71 4.86
CA ASN A 39 4.00 -3.47 5.54
C ASN A 39 5.20 -3.81 4.65
N ARG A 40 6.30 -4.32 5.23
CA ARG A 40 7.46 -4.75 4.45
C ARG A 40 7.07 -5.92 3.56
N ARG A 41 7.70 -6.01 2.39
CA ARG A 41 7.45 -7.07 1.39
C ARG A 41 6.01 -7.19 0.88
N ILE A 42 5.12 -6.23 1.19
CA ILE A 42 3.80 -6.15 0.56
C ILE A 42 3.88 -5.69 -0.90
N GLY A 43 5.04 -5.23 -1.39
CA GLY A 43 5.26 -4.85 -2.79
C GLY A 43 5.04 -3.36 -3.08
N LYS A 44 5.46 -2.48 -2.17
CA LYS A 44 5.48 -1.02 -2.35
C LYS A 44 6.37 -0.61 -3.53
N THR A 45 7.64 -1.05 -3.55
CA THR A 45 8.55 -0.83 -4.67
C THR A 45 8.02 -1.40 -5.98
N SER A 46 7.40 -2.59 -5.95
CA SER A 46 6.73 -3.16 -7.14
C SER A 46 5.59 -2.28 -7.66
N LEU A 47 4.78 -1.70 -6.77
CA LEU A 47 3.73 -0.75 -7.14
C LEU A 47 4.33 0.50 -7.79
N LEU A 48 5.35 1.11 -7.17
CA LEU A 48 6.02 2.30 -7.72
C LEU A 48 6.65 2.02 -9.09
N ARG A 49 7.38 0.91 -9.24
CA ARG A 49 7.97 0.51 -10.53
C ARG A 49 6.91 0.16 -11.58
N GLN A 50 5.76 -0.36 -11.15
CA GLN A 50 4.63 -0.57 -12.05
C GLN A 50 4.02 0.76 -12.51
N LEU A 51 3.91 1.76 -11.62
CA LEU A 51 3.47 3.11 -11.98
C LEU A 51 4.44 3.76 -12.96
N GLU A 52 5.75 3.62 -12.75
CA GLU A 52 6.78 4.08 -13.69
C GLU A 52 6.59 3.45 -15.09
N LEU A 53 6.43 2.13 -15.16
CA LEU A 53 6.21 1.41 -16.41
C LEU A 53 4.93 1.88 -17.14
N LEU A 54 3.83 2.04 -16.40
CA LEU A 54 2.56 2.51 -16.95
C LEU A 54 2.66 3.97 -17.42
N ALA A 55 3.28 4.85 -16.64
CA ALA A 55 3.47 6.25 -17.00
C ALA A 55 4.35 6.39 -18.26
N LEU A 56 5.41 5.58 -18.40
CA LEU A 56 6.24 5.57 -19.61
C LEU A 56 5.46 5.23 -20.89
N SER A 57 4.37 4.45 -20.79
CA SER A 57 3.49 4.17 -21.92
C SER A 57 2.56 5.34 -22.28
N GLN A 58 2.42 6.31 -21.38
CA GLN A 58 1.58 7.49 -21.52
C GLN A 58 2.46 8.72 -21.77
N ASN A 59 2.58 9.17 -23.02
CA ASN A 59 3.45 10.29 -23.41
C ASN A 59 3.17 11.65 -22.71
N ARG A 60 2.18 11.71 -21.81
CA ARG A 60 1.78 12.88 -21.02
C ARG A 60 2.47 12.97 -19.65
N ILE A 61 2.99 11.86 -19.12
CA ILE A 61 3.55 11.77 -17.77
C ILE A 61 5.02 11.38 -17.86
N VAL A 62 5.89 12.10 -17.15
CA VAL A 62 7.32 11.81 -17.06
C VAL A 62 7.61 11.27 -15.67
N PRO A 63 7.79 9.94 -15.48
CA PRO A 63 8.08 9.39 -14.18
C PRO A 63 9.55 9.61 -13.76
N LEU A 64 9.76 9.80 -12.47
CA LEU A 64 11.06 9.81 -11.80
C LEU A 64 10.96 8.98 -10.52
N PHE A 65 11.72 7.89 -10.46
CA PHE A 65 11.81 7.06 -9.26
C PHE A 65 12.90 7.61 -8.34
N TRP A 66 12.51 8.04 -7.15
CA TRP A 66 13.39 8.60 -6.13
C TRP A 66 13.46 7.65 -4.93
N ASP A 67 14.55 6.88 -4.88
CA ASP A 67 14.89 6.08 -3.71
C ASP A 67 15.53 6.96 -2.64
N MET A 68 14.89 7.11 -1.49
CA MET A 68 15.39 7.94 -0.39
C MET A 68 16.28 7.15 0.59
N GLN A 69 16.52 5.87 0.34
CA GLN A 69 17.21 4.99 1.28
C GLN A 69 18.60 5.53 1.68
N GLY A 70 18.82 5.68 2.98
CA GLY A 70 20.10 6.18 3.52
C GLY A 70 20.26 7.70 3.47
N GLY A 71 19.25 8.45 3.02
CA GLY A 71 19.22 9.90 2.98
C GLY A 71 18.94 10.44 4.37
N ASN A 72 19.98 10.53 5.21
CA ASN A 72 19.85 10.94 6.61
C ASN A 72 19.94 12.46 6.82
N THR A 73 20.19 13.24 5.76
CA THR A 73 20.19 14.71 5.75
C THR A 73 19.51 15.22 4.49
N PHE A 74 19.06 16.48 4.51
CA PHE A 74 18.40 17.10 3.37
C PHE A 74 19.31 17.22 2.14
N ALA A 75 20.61 17.53 2.35
CA ALA A 75 21.59 17.56 1.27
C ALA A 75 21.74 16.19 0.58
N ARG A 76 21.77 15.09 1.34
CA ARG A 76 21.81 13.74 0.76
C ARG A 76 20.55 13.37 -0.01
N LEU A 77 19.38 13.84 0.43
CA LEU A 77 18.16 13.71 -0.37
C LEU A 77 18.32 14.39 -1.73
N GLY A 78 18.89 15.60 -1.76
CA GLY A 78 19.21 16.31 -3.00
C GLY A 78 20.17 15.53 -3.90
N GLN A 79 21.23 14.96 -3.32
CA GLN A 79 22.17 14.09 -4.05
C GLN A 79 21.46 12.87 -4.67
N TYR A 80 20.63 12.15 -3.91
CA TYR A 80 19.90 11.00 -4.42
C TYR A 80 18.83 11.36 -5.46
N LEU A 81 18.25 12.55 -5.36
CA LEU A 81 17.37 13.06 -6.42
C LEU A 81 18.16 13.32 -7.70
N ALA A 82 19.35 13.92 -7.59
CA ALA A 82 20.23 14.15 -8.73
C ALA A 82 20.71 12.82 -9.35
N ASP A 83 21.07 11.83 -8.53
CA ASP A 83 21.41 10.47 -8.96
C ASP A 83 20.23 9.85 -9.73
N ALA A 84 19.01 9.92 -9.20
CA ALA A 84 17.82 9.40 -9.86
C ALA A 84 17.56 10.05 -11.24
N VAL A 85 17.83 11.34 -11.36
CA VAL A 85 17.71 12.04 -12.66
C VAL A 85 18.81 11.59 -13.63
N ARG A 86 20.05 11.40 -13.15
CA ARG A 86 21.15 10.86 -13.96
C ARG A 86 20.87 9.45 -14.45
N ASP A 87 20.33 8.59 -13.59
CA ASP A 87 19.95 7.21 -13.95
C ASP A 87 18.79 7.17 -14.97
N ALA A 88 17.88 8.14 -14.90
CA ALA A 88 16.84 8.34 -15.91
C ALA A 88 17.39 8.93 -17.24
N GLY A 89 18.62 9.46 -17.22
CA GLY A 89 19.45 9.82 -18.36
C GLY A 89 18.73 10.57 -19.47
N ALA A 90 18.72 9.94 -20.66
CA ALA A 90 18.17 10.49 -21.92
C ALA A 90 16.77 11.09 -21.79
N ARG A 91 15.93 10.61 -20.86
CA ARG A 91 14.58 11.15 -20.64
C ARG A 91 14.59 12.59 -20.17
N PHE A 92 15.49 12.93 -19.25
CA PHE A 92 15.61 14.29 -18.70
C PHE A 92 16.57 15.16 -19.50
N GLU A 93 17.56 14.58 -20.18
CA GLU A 93 18.36 15.29 -21.18
C GLU A 93 17.49 15.83 -22.33
N ALA A 94 16.55 15.01 -22.83
CA ALA A 94 15.59 15.44 -23.86
C ALA A 94 14.63 16.55 -23.38
N LEU A 95 14.51 16.75 -22.06
CA LEU A 95 13.77 17.85 -21.44
C LEU A 95 14.63 19.10 -21.23
N GLY A 96 15.92 19.06 -21.55
CA GLY A 96 16.87 20.15 -21.37
C GLY A 96 17.39 20.30 -19.93
N VAL A 97 17.32 19.23 -19.12
CA VAL A 97 17.95 19.22 -17.79
C VAL A 97 19.45 19.04 -17.98
N THR A 98 20.24 19.98 -17.45
CA THR A 98 21.70 20.04 -17.63
C THR A 98 22.44 19.48 -16.42
N GLU A 99 23.65 18.97 -16.61
CA GLU A 99 24.54 18.55 -15.51
C GLU A 99 24.77 19.65 -14.46
N THR A 100 24.79 20.92 -14.88
CA THR A 100 24.88 22.06 -13.96
C THR A 100 23.69 22.17 -13.01
N ALA A 101 22.49 21.75 -13.42
CA ALA A 101 21.31 21.69 -12.56
C ALA A 101 21.39 20.52 -11.57
N LEU A 102 22.07 19.44 -11.94
CA LEU A 102 22.25 18.22 -11.13
C LEU A 102 23.42 18.34 -10.15
N ALA A 103 24.36 19.25 -10.39
CA ALA A 103 25.50 19.52 -9.51
C ALA A 103 25.10 20.24 -8.21
N ASN A 104 23.91 20.83 -8.15
CA ASN A 104 23.38 21.43 -6.93
C ASN A 104 22.72 20.35 -6.06
N GLU A 105 23.22 20.19 -4.83
CA GLU A 105 22.66 19.31 -3.80
C GLU A 105 21.34 19.84 -3.18
N ASP A 106 20.69 20.78 -3.86
CA ASP A 106 19.42 21.38 -3.44
C ASP A 106 18.25 20.61 -4.04
N ALA A 107 17.64 19.74 -3.24
CA ALA A 107 16.47 18.97 -3.64
C ALA A 107 15.31 19.86 -4.12
N LEU A 108 15.08 21.02 -3.50
CA LEU A 108 13.95 21.89 -3.85
C LEU A 108 14.18 22.59 -5.18
N GLY A 109 15.38 23.16 -5.36
CA GLY A 109 15.80 23.78 -6.60
C GLY A 109 15.73 22.81 -7.77
N LEU A 110 16.20 21.58 -7.56
CA LEU A 110 16.13 20.52 -8.57
C LEU A 110 14.69 20.11 -8.87
N LEU A 111 13.85 19.81 -7.87
CA LEU A 111 12.43 19.48 -8.09
C LEU A 111 11.70 20.57 -8.89
N ALA A 112 11.91 21.84 -8.52
CA ALA A 112 11.31 22.96 -9.21
C ALA A 112 11.81 23.08 -10.66
N ALA A 113 13.09 22.78 -10.92
CA ALA A 113 13.65 22.76 -12.27
C ALA A 113 13.05 21.63 -13.13
N LEU A 114 12.94 20.42 -12.58
CA LEU A 114 12.35 19.27 -13.25
C LEU A 114 10.88 19.54 -13.59
N ARG A 115 10.10 20.05 -12.64
CA ARG A 115 8.68 20.42 -12.84
C ARG A 115 8.53 21.44 -13.97
N ARG A 116 9.37 22.48 -14.01
CA ARG A 116 9.35 23.47 -15.11
C ARG A 116 9.72 22.84 -16.45
N ALA A 117 10.72 21.96 -16.48
CA ALA A 117 11.17 21.30 -17.69
C ALA A 117 10.07 20.40 -18.29
N THR A 118 9.38 19.61 -17.47
CA THR A 118 8.26 18.76 -17.92
C THR A 118 7.08 19.60 -18.41
N LEU A 119 6.70 20.65 -17.68
CA LEU A 119 5.62 21.56 -18.05
C LEU A 119 5.86 22.28 -19.38
N LYS A 120 7.10 22.70 -19.66
CA LYS A 120 7.46 23.31 -20.95
C LYS A 120 7.17 22.38 -22.13
N GLY A 121 7.23 21.08 -21.92
CA GLY A 121 6.84 20.06 -22.90
C GLY A 121 5.37 19.66 -22.88
N GLY A 122 4.51 20.33 -22.11
CA GLY A 122 3.10 19.97 -21.93
C GLY A 122 2.88 18.68 -21.15
N ARG A 123 3.84 18.26 -20.33
CA ARG A 123 3.84 17.01 -19.57
C ARG A 123 3.86 17.25 -18.06
N GLU A 124 3.34 16.29 -17.30
CA GLU A 124 3.37 16.28 -15.84
C GLU A 124 4.56 15.45 -15.33
N LEU A 125 5.28 15.93 -14.32
CA LEU A 125 6.28 15.15 -13.60
C LEU A 125 5.58 14.22 -12.61
N LEU A 126 5.82 12.92 -12.70
CA LEU A 126 5.40 11.93 -11.71
C LEU A 126 6.59 11.54 -10.83
N LEU A 127 6.63 12.05 -9.61
CA LEU A 127 7.65 11.72 -8.62
C LEU A 127 7.20 10.51 -7.79
N LEU A 128 7.97 9.43 -7.85
CA LEU A 128 7.71 8.17 -7.18
C LEU A 128 8.72 8.01 -6.03
N CYS A 129 8.28 8.20 -4.79
CA CYS A 129 9.17 8.22 -3.62
C CYS A 129 9.11 6.88 -2.88
N ASP A 130 10.25 6.18 -2.78
CA ASP A 130 10.41 4.94 -2.01
C ASP A 130 11.26 5.17 -0.75
N GLU A 131 11.14 4.28 0.23
CA GLU A 131 11.89 4.31 1.50
C GLU A 131 11.84 5.68 2.22
N THR A 132 10.65 6.30 2.21
CA THR A 132 10.40 7.66 2.71
C THR A 132 10.50 7.82 4.23
N GLU A 133 10.68 6.73 4.98
CA GLU A 133 10.86 6.75 6.43
C GLU A 133 12.09 7.56 6.88
N VAL A 134 13.07 7.77 6.00
CA VAL A 134 14.22 8.64 6.29
C VAL A 134 13.81 10.07 6.63
N LEU A 135 12.66 10.52 6.12
CA LEU A 135 12.10 11.85 6.36
C LEU A 135 11.77 12.09 7.84
N ILE A 136 11.54 11.02 8.63
CA ILE A 136 11.28 11.13 10.08
C ILE A 136 12.48 11.74 10.79
N ALA A 137 13.70 11.29 10.44
CA ALA A 137 14.92 11.80 11.06
C ALA A 137 15.22 13.23 10.62
N ILE A 138 15.04 13.52 9.33
CA ILE A 138 15.29 14.85 8.76
C ILE A 138 14.30 15.87 9.32
N ALA A 139 13.03 15.51 9.52
CA ALA A 139 12.03 16.41 10.10
C ALA A 139 12.41 16.92 11.49
N GLY A 140 13.12 16.12 12.28
CA GLY A 140 13.64 16.53 13.59
C GLY A 140 14.95 17.33 13.53
N GLN A 141 15.79 17.10 12.52
CA GLN A 141 17.12 17.74 12.40
C GLN A 141 17.09 19.05 11.59
N GLU A 142 16.31 19.08 10.51
CA GLU A 142 16.26 20.15 9.52
C GLU A 142 14.79 20.56 9.22
N PRO A 143 14.03 21.06 10.22
CA PRO A 143 12.60 21.29 10.11
C PRO A 143 12.22 22.31 9.02
N GLU A 144 13.01 23.37 8.83
CA GLU A 144 12.73 24.39 7.81
C GLU A 144 12.81 23.82 6.39
N ALA A 145 13.82 22.99 6.11
CA ALA A 145 13.99 22.32 4.83
C ALA A 145 12.84 21.33 4.58
N MET A 146 12.42 20.59 5.61
CA MET A 146 11.30 19.66 5.53
C MET A 146 9.94 20.35 5.35
N GLN A 147 9.72 21.51 5.97
CA GLN A 147 8.54 22.35 5.71
C GLN A 147 8.52 22.88 4.28
N ALA A 148 9.68 23.23 3.72
CA ALA A 148 9.79 23.64 2.33
C ALA A 148 9.54 22.48 1.36
N LEU A 149 10.05 21.29 1.67
CA LEU A 149 9.79 20.07 0.92
C LEU A 149 8.30 19.69 0.97
N HIS A 150 7.67 19.78 2.14
CA HIS A 150 6.23 19.58 2.28
C HIS A 150 5.44 20.47 1.34
N ARG A 151 5.73 21.78 1.33
CA ARG A 151 5.07 22.73 0.43
C ARG A 151 5.23 22.36 -1.04
N GLU A 152 6.40 21.88 -1.46
CA GLU A 152 6.60 21.47 -2.84
C GLU A 152 5.83 20.18 -3.17
N LEU A 153 5.95 19.14 -2.34
CA LEU A 153 5.38 17.81 -2.59
C LEU A 153 3.86 17.73 -2.40
N ALA A 154 3.33 18.40 -1.37
CA ALA A 154 1.90 18.39 -1.05
C ALA A 154 1.12 19.50 -1.77
N SER A 155 1.80 20.41 -2.48
CA SER A 155 1.09 21.41 -3.27
C SER A 155 0.26 20.74 -4.35
N SER A 156 -1.00 21.15 -4.49
CA SER A 156 -1.82 20.79 -5.65
C SER A 156 -1.39 21.54 -6.92
N SER A 157 -0.12 21.96 -7.01
CA SER A 157 0.43 22.71 -8.14
C SER A 157 0.32 21.91 -9.42
N GLU A 158 0.00 22.57 -10.52
CA GLU A 158 -0.01 21.94 -11.82
C GLU A 158 1.40 21.47 -12.21
N GLY A 159 1.50 20.29 -12.83
CA GLY A 159 2.74 19.77 -13.38
C GLY A 159 3.58 18.89 -12.46
N LEU A 160 3.16 18.67 -11.21
CA LEU A 160 3.77 17.69 -10.30
C LEU A 160 2.71 16.78 -9.72
N ARG A 161 2.92 15.48 -9.87
CA ARG A 161 2.19 14.40 -9.22
C ARG A 161 3.18 13.60 -8.37
N VAL A 162 2.86 13.35 -7.11
CA VAL A 162 3.70 12.64 -6.15
C VAL A 162 2.99 11.38 -5.70
N VAL A 163 3.68 10.25 -5.74
CA VAL A 163 3.25 9.01 -5.09
C VAL A 163 4.38 8.55 -4.18
N ALA A 164 4.18 8.72 -2.88
CA ALA A 164 5.08 8.26 -1.84
C ALA A 164 4.59 6.93 -1.26
N THR A 165 5.52 6.07 -0.87
CA THR A 165 5.18 4.85 -0.12
C THR A 165 6.03 4.70 1.13
N SER A 166 5.44 4.09 2.16
CA SER A 166 6.13 3.82 3.42
C SER A 166 5.47 2.66 4.17
N THR A 167 6.13 2.18 5.22
CA THR A 167 5.50 1.46 6.32
C THR A 167 4.72 2.42 7.24
N GLN A 168 4.00 1.86 8.21
CA GLN A 168 3.29 2.62 9.24
C GLN A 168 4.22 3.45 10.14
N ALA A 169 5.54 3.21 10.11
CA ALA A 169 6.50 4.03 10.85
C ALA A 169 6.43 5.50 10.45
N ILE A 170 5.90 5.82 9.27
CA ILE A 170 5.72 7.21 8.81
C ILE A 170 4.86 8.06 9.74
N TYR A 171 3.94 7.47 10.50
CA TYR A 171 3.09 8.21 11.44
C TYR A 171 3.89 8.88 12.57
N ARG A 172 5.14 8.46 12.79
CA ARG A 172 6.10 9.15 13.66
C ARG A 172 6.41 10.58 13.20
N LEU A 173 6.15 10.93 11.94
CA LEU A 173 6.23 12.31 11.49
C LEU A 173 5.28 13.23 12.26
N HIS A 174 4.16 12.72 12.78
CA HIS A 174 3.29 13.51 13.64
C HIS A 174 4.03 14.00 14.89
N ASP A 175 4.76 13.10 15.54
CA ASP A 175 5.57 13.43 16.72
C ASP A 175 6.77 14.32 16.33
N ALA A 176 7.47 13.98 15.25
CA ALA A 176 8.65 14.72 14.79
C ALA A 176 8.32 16.16 14.35
N CYS A 177 7.11 16.39 13.85
CA CYS A 177 6.65 17.70 13.39
C CYS A 177 5.80 18.44 14.44
N ALA A 178 5.67 17.93 15.67
CA ALA A 178 4.75 18.48 16.66
C ALA A 178 5.02 19.96 17.01
N SER A 179 6.27 20.42 16.88
CA SER A 179 6.68 21.81 17.14
C SER A 179 6.61 22.72 15.90
N TRP A 180 6.12 22.23 14.76
CA TRP A 180 6.03 23.04 13.55
C TRP A 180 4.93 24.10 13.69
N SER A 181 5.21 25.31 13.22
CA SER A 181 4.22 26.41 13.15
C SER A 181 3.29 26.29 11.93
N THR A 182 3.56 25.31 11.06
CA THR A 182 2.81 25.02 9.82
C THR A 182 2.07 23.70 9.94
N SER A 183 1.34 23.31 8.89
CA SER A 183 0.66 22.03 8.85
C SER A 183 1.63 20.85 9.03
N PRO A 184 1.21 19.74 9.67
CA PRO A 184 2.01 18.52 9.75
C PRO A 184 2.42 18.02 8.37
N PHE A 185 3.58 17.37 8.25
CA PHE A 185 4.11 16.95 6.95
C PHE A 185 3.17 16.07 6.12
N LEU A 186 2.36 15.21 6.75
CA LEU A 186 1.42 14.34 6.02
C LEU A 186 0.14 15.08 5.56
N ALA A 187 -0.07 16.33 6.00
CA ALA A 187 -1.24 17.11 5.57
C ALA A 187 -1.17 17.41 4.07
N GLY A 188 -2.30 17.30 3.37
CA GLY A 188 -2.38 17.54 1.92
C GLY A 188 -2.04 16.31 1.06
N PHE A 189 -1.53 15.23 1.65
CA PHE A 189 -1.43 13.94 0.97
C PHE A 189 -2.75 13.16 1.08
N ASP A 190 -3.15 12.54 -0.02
CA ASP A 190 -4.19 11.52 -0.03
C ASP A 190 -3.62 10.20 0.50
N MET A 191 -4.08 9.81 1.70
CA MET A 191 -3.72 8.55 2.36
C MET A 191 -4.90 7.55 2.39
N SER A 192 -5.90 7.70 1.51
CA SER A 192 -7.07 6.83 1.43
C SER A 192 -6.72 5.37 1.05
N GLN A 193 -5.52 5.12 0.54
CA GLN A 193 -5.08 3.81 0.07
C GLN A 193 -4.07 3.17 1.04
N THR A 194 -4.40 1.98 1.53
CA THR A 194 -3.45 1.08 2.20
C THR A 194 -3.08 -0.05 1.25
N LEU A 195 -1.78 -0.30 1.08
CA LEU A 195 -1.29 -1.44 0.31
C LEU A 195 -1.27 -2.68 1.19
N GLY A 196 -2.26 -3.54 1.00
CA GLY A 196 -2.44 -4.79 1.74
C GLY A 196 -2.34 -6.05 0.87
N SER A 197 -2.89 -7.14 1.41
CA SER A 197 -3.00 -8.44 0.76
C SER A 197 -3.75 -8.38 -0.57
N LEU A 198 -3.44 -9.32 -1.46
CA LEU A 198 -4.17 -9.50 -2.71
C LEU A 198 -5.56 -10.06 -2.45
N SER A 199 -6.51 -9.63 -3.28
CA SER A 199 -7.82 -10.28 -3.36
C SER A 199 -7.65 -11.75 -3.77
N ARG A 200 -8.60 -12.60 -3.37
CA ARG A 200 -8.59 -14.03 -3.68
C ARG A 200 -8.39 -14.33 -5.19
N PRO A 201 -9.06 -13.63 -6.13
CA PRO A 201 -8.79 -13.82 -7.56
C PRO A 201 -7.35 -13.44 -7.95
N SER A 202 -6.84 -12.31 -7.46
CA SER A 202 -5.47 -11.86 -7.79
C SER A 202 -4.41 -12.78 -7.18
N ALA A 203 -4.66 -13.31 -5.99
CA ALA A 203 -3.79 -14.28 -5.34
C ALA A 203 -3.80 -15.62 -6.11
N ARG A 204 -4.96 -16.08 -6.56
CA ARG A 204 -5.06 -17.26 -7.44
C ARG A 204 -4.27 -17.06 -8.73
N ASP A 205 -4.40 -15.91 -9.38
CA ASP A 205 -3.64 -15.59 -10.59
C ASP A 205 -2.13 -15.61 -10.36
N LEU A 206 -1.68 -15.07 -9.21
CA LEU A 206 -0.29 -15.13 -8.78
C LEU A 206 0.16 -16.57 -8.52
N ILE A 207 -0.64 -17.40 -7.83
CA ILE A 207 -0.32 -18.80 -7.54
C ILE A 207 -0.16 -19.59 -8.84
N LEU A 208 -1.10 -19.43 -9.77
CA LEU A 208 -1.11 -20.17 -11.04
C LEU A 208 -0.25 -19.54 -12.13
N GLN A 209 0.37 -18.39 -11.85
CA GLN A 209 1.11 -17.58 -12.82
C GLN A 209 0.31 -17.31 -14.11
N SER A 210 -0.99 -17.00 -13.98
CA SER A 210 -1.92 -16.96 -15.13
C SER A 210 -1.64 -15.85 -16.15
N GLN A 211 -0.81 -14.87 -15.81
CA GLN A 211 -0.36 -13.80 -16.70
C GLN A 211 0.93 -14.14 -17.46
N SER A 212 1.59 -15.27 -17.14
CA SER A 212 2.81 -15.73 -17.79
C SER A 212 2.51 -16.59 -19.01
N ASP A 213 3.49 -16.74 -19.91
CA ASP A 213 3.33 -17.59 -21.11
C ASP A 213 3.20 -19.08 -20.76
N GLU A 214 3.78 -19.49 -19.62
CA GLU A 214 3.67 -20.84 -19.06
C GLU A 214 2.98 -20.75 -17.68
N ALA A 215 1.74 -21.23 -17.61
CA ALA A 215 0.99 -21.30 -16.36
C ALA A 215 1.47 -22.45 -15.47
N VAL A 216 1.48 -22.23 -14.16
CA VAL A 216 1.80 -23.26 -13.16
C VAL A 216 0.56 -24.09 -12.87
N GLN A 217 0.72 -25.41 -12.80
CA GLN A 217 -0.36 -26.33 -12.49
C GLN A 217 -0.43 -26.59 -10.98
N ALA A 218 -1.62 -26.48 -10.40
CA ALA A 218 -1.86 -26.80 -9.00
C ALA A 218 -3.27 -27.36 -8.82
N ASP A 219 -3.45 -28.23 -7.82
CA ASP A 219 -4.77 -28.66 -7.38
C ASP A 219 -5.57 -27.45 -6.88
N PRO A 220 -6.86 -27.28 -7.25
CA PRO A 220 -7.71 -26.23 -6.70
C PRO A 220 -7.70 -26.17 -5.16
N GLU A 221 -7.68 -27.31 -4.46
CA GLU A 221 -7.63 -27.34 -2.99
C GLU A 221 -6.31 -26.79 -2.46
N LEU A 222 -5.20 -27.08 -3.15
CA LEU A 222 -3.88 -26.54 -2.81
C LEU A 222 -3.81 -25.02 -3.02
N VAL A 223 -4.43 -24.50 -4.09
CA VAL A 223 -4.50 -23.05 -4.32
C VAL A 223 -5.20 -22.36 -3.14
N GLU A 224 -6.29 -22.95 -2.64
CA GLU A 224 -7.00 -22.40 -1.49
C GLU A 224 -6.22 -22.56 -0.19
N ALA A 225 -5.54 -23.69 0.02
CA ALA A 225 -4.66 -23.87 1.17
C ALA A 225 -3.52 -22.83 1.19
N ILE A 226 -2.90 -22.54 0.04
CA ILE A 226 -1.87 -21.49 -0.09
C ILE A 226 -2.47 -20.12 0.21
N TYR A 227 -3.67 -19.81 -0.30
CA TYR A 227 -4.34 -18.55 0.01
C TYR A 227 -4.61 -18.42 1.51
N ASP A 228 -5.13 -19.45 2.15
CA ASP A 228 -5.47 -19.43 3.57
C ASP A 228 -4.23 -19.41 4.47
N ALA A 229 -3.13 -20.05 4.06
CA ALA A 229 -1.87 -20.02 4.78
C ALA A 229 -1.18 -18.65 4.73
N THR A 230 -1.31 -17.93 3.62
CA THR A 230 -0.61 -16.66 3.34
C THR A 230 -1.50 -15.42 3.49
N ASN A 231 -2.82 -15.62 3.55
CA ASN A 231 -3.87 -14.60 3.53
C ASN A 231 -3.66 -13.55 2.43
N GLY A 232 -3.33 -14.02 1.23
CA GLY A 232 -3.15 -13.14 0.08
C GLY A 232 -1.85 -12.30 0.09
N HIS A 233 -0.95 -12.47 1.07
CA HIS A 233 0.27 -11.65 1.14
C HIS A 233 1.21 -11.98 -0.04
N PRO A 234 1.49 -11.04 -0.97
CA PRO A 234 2.19 -11.35 -2.23
C PRO A 234 3.52 -12.06 -2.04
N TYR A 235 4.37 -11.58 -1.11
CA TYR A 235 5.65 -12.21 -0.85
C TYR A 235 5.53 -13.61 -0.23
N LEU A 236 4.55 -13.85 0.64
CA LEU A 236 4.39 -15.16 1.27
C LEU A 236 3.85 -16.17 0.26
N ILE A 237 2.96 -15.74 -0.65
CA ILE A 237 2.53 -16.57 -1.78
C ILE A 237 3.73 -16.93 -2.65
N GLN A 238 4.53 -15.94 -3.07
CA GLN A 238 5.72 -16.16 -3.90
C GLN A 238 6.71 -17.10 -3.21
N LEU A 239 6.95 -16.91 -1.91
CA LEU A 239 7.85 -17.75 -1.11
C LEU A 239 7.34 -19.19 -1.00
N LEU A 240 6.08 -19.37 -0.60
CA LEU A 240 5.50 -20.69 -0.42
C LEU A 240 5.42 -21.43 -1.77
N CYS A 241 4.91 -20.77 -2.82
CA CYS A 241 4.87 -21.39 -4.14
C CYS A 241 6.27 -21.70 -4.67
N ALA A 242 7.29 -20.88 -4.37
CA ALA A 242 8.67 -21.20 -4.73
C ALA A 242 9.18 -22.47 -4.04
N ARG A 243 8.80 -22.73 -2.78
CA ARG A 243 9.14 -23.96 -2.03
C ARG A 243 8.39 -25.20 -2.55
N LEU A 244 7.17 -25.01 -3.06
CA LEU A 244 6.30 -26.07 -3.57
C LEU A 244 6.52 -26.39 -5.07
N PHE A 245 7.20 -25.52 -5.80
CA PHE A 245 7.36 -25.67 -7.25
C PHE A 245 8.34 -26.78 -7.62
N ASP A 246 7.91 -27.68 -8.51
CA ASP A 246 8.72 -28.78 -9.05
C ASP A 246 9.22 -28.51 -10.48
N GLU A 247 10.12 -29.37 -10.97
CA GLU A 247 10.72 -29.23 -12.30
C GLU A 247 9.72 -29.41 -13.45
N GLN A 248 8.60 -30.09 -13.18
CA GLN A 248 7.52 -30.39 -14.12
C GLN A 248 6.54 -29.21 -14.28
N GLY A 249 6.75 -28.10 -13.57
CA GLY A 249 5.88 -26.93 -13.67
C GLY A 249 4.61 -27.05 -12.82
N ARG A 250 4.66 -27.85 -11.75
CA ARG A 250 3.53 -28.09 -10.84
C ARG A 250 3.89 -27.66 -9.43
N LEU A 251 2.86 -27.37 -8.64
CA LEU A 251 2.99 -27.24 -7.19
C LEU A 251 2.71 -28.59 -6.53
N ARG A 252 3.67 -29.11 -5.77
CA ARG A 252 3.46 -30.30 -4.92
C ARG A 252 2.57 -29.94 -3.71
N PRO A 253 1.95 -30.93 -3.06
CA PRO A 253 1.24 -30.72 -1.80
C PRO A 253 2.13 -30.05 -0.74
N MET A 254 1.51 -29.21 0.07
CA MET A 254 2.13 -28.49 1.18
C MET A 254 2.41 -29.41 2.37
N ALA A 255 3.61 -29.35 2.91
CA ALA A 255 4.02 -30.01 4.15
C ALA A 255 4.22 -28.96 5.27
N GLU A 256 4.34 -29.41 6.53
CA GLU A 256 4.54 -28.50 7.67
C GLU A 256 5.84 -27.69 7.55
N ASP A 257 6.93 -28.32 7.09
CA ASP A 257 8.24 -27.66 6.89
C ASP A 257 8.17 -26.50 5.89
N ASP A 258 7.21 -26.51 4.96
CA ASP A 258 7.04 -25.43 3.98
C ASP A 258 6.56 -24.12 4.63
N LEU A 259 6.02 -24.18 5.85
CA LEU A 259 5.54 -23.04 6.62
C LEU A 259 6.60 -22.49 7.60
N GLU A 260 7.82 -23.02 7.56
CA GLU A 260 8.90 -22.54 8.41
C GLU A 260 9.25 -21.07 8.14
N VAL A 261 9.44 -20.34 9.24
CA VAL A 261 9.84 -18.93 9.24
C VAL A 261 11.37 -18.84 9.21
N ASP A 262 11.91 -18.62 8.02
CA ASP A 262 13.35 -18.46 7.82
C ASP A 262 13.89 -17.16 8.48
N PRO A 263 15.22 -17.03 8.65
CA PRO A 263 15.81 -15.85 9.29
C PRO A 263 15.48 -14.51 8.62
N LEU A 264 15.29 -14.52 7.29
CA LEU A 264 14.95 -13.32 6.54
C LEU A 264 13.52 -12.87 6.86
N LEU A 265 12.57 -13.81 6.81
CA LEU A 265 11.17 -13.57 7.16
C LEU A 265 11.01 -13.16 8.63
N ARG A 266 11.75 -13.81 9.53
CA ARG A 266 11.84 -13.43 10.95
C ARG A 266 12.27 -11.98 11.12
N GLY A 267 13.27 -11.53 10.36
CA GLY A 267 13.71 -10.14 10.35
C GLY A 267 12.61 -9.16 9.90
N PHE A 268 11.84 -9.51 8.87
CA PHE A 268 10.71 -8.67 8.43
C PHE A 268 9.61 -8.58 9.47
N PHE A 269 9.17 -9.70 10.03
CA PHE A 269 8.14 -9.69 11.08
C PHE A 269 8.58 -8.92 12.31
N ASN A 270 9.84 -9.07 12.75
CA ASN A 270 10.36 -8.31 13.87
C ASN A 270 10.32 -6.80 13.61
N ASN A 271 10.78 -6.36 12.44
CA ASN A 271 10.79 -4.93 12.11
C ASN A 271 9.38 -4.35 11.96
N ASP A 272 8.45 -5.12 11.39
CA ASP A 272 7.06 -4.72 11.19
C ASP A 272 6.32 -4.66 12.54
N PHE A 273 6.44 -5.71 13.36
CA PHE A 273 5.86 -5.76 14.70
C PHE A 273 6.41 -4.65 15.61
N ASN A 274 7.71 -4.34 15.53
CA ASN A 274 8.31 -3.26 16.31
C ASN A 274 7.79 -1.88 15.92
N SER A 275 7.21 -1.72 14.73
CA SER A 275 6.58 -0.45 14.32
C SER A 275 5.15 -0.26 14.82
N LEU A 276 4.51 -1.31 15.36
CA LEU A 276 3.17 -1.21 15.95
C LEU A 276 3.19 -0.44 17.28
N SER A 277 2.10 0.29 17.53
CA SER A 277 1.82 0.92 18.82
C SER A 277 1.64 -0.13 19.92
N GLU A 278 1.71 0.28 21.19
CA GLU A 278 1.56 -0.67 22.30
C GLU A 278 0.15 -1.28 22.31
N ALA A 279 -0.88 -0.45 22.11
CA ALA A 279 -2.26 -0.91 22.01
C ALA A 279 -2.46 -1.90 20.84
N ASP A 280 -1.84 -1.65 19.69
CA ASP A 280 -1.93 -2.55 18.53
C ASP A 280 -1.22 -3.89 18.79
N ARG A 281 -0.05 -3.86 19.44
CA ARG A 281 0.65 -5.10 19.86
C ARG A 281 -0.19 -5.91 20.84
N GLN A 282 -0.87 -5.25 21.78
CA GLN A 282 -1.76 -5.91 22.74
C GLN A 282 -2.94 -6.61 22.03
N ILE A 283 -3.54 -5.98 21.01
CA ILE A 283 -4.61 -6.59 20.20
C ILE A 283 -4.08 -7.84 19.48
N VAL A 284 -2.94 -7.73 18.77
CA VAL A 284 -2.34 -8.86 18.06
C VAL A 284 -2.03 -10.00 19.03
N TRP A 285 -1.54 -9.70 20.23
CA TRP A 285 -1.28 -10.71 21.25
C TRP A 285 -2.54 -11.38 21.79
N ALA A 286 -3.59 -10.61 22.06
CA ALA A 286 -4.85 -11.16 22.55
C ALA A 286 -5.44 -12.16 21.53
N VAL A 287 -5.41 -11.79 20.24
CA VAL A 287 -5.86 -12.67 19.15
C VAL A 287 -4.98 -13.91 19.03
N GLN A 288 -3.65 -13.77 19.08
CA GLN A 288 -2.74 -14.92 19.01
C GLN A 288 -2.95 -15.91 20.18
N GLN A 289 -3.22 -15.43 21.38
CA GLN A 289 -3.43 -16.29 22.56
C GLN A 289 -4.77 -17.03 22.51
N ALA A 290 -5.82 -16.37 22.04
CA ALA A 290 -7.15 -16.97 21.91
C ALA A 290 -7.29 -17.83 20.62
N GLY A 291 -6.40 -17.65 19.65
CA GLY A 291 -6.50 -18.20 18.29
C GLY A 291 -7.52 -17.44 17.44
N VAL A 292 -8.75 -17.30 17.94
CA VAL A 292 -9.83 -16.51 17.33
C VAL A 292 -10.55 -15.71 18.41
N LEU A 293 -10.81 -14.43 18.16
CA LEU A 293 -11.41 -13.53 19.17
C LEU A 293 -12.43 -12.57 18.56
N GLY A 294 -13.59 -12.44 19.22
CA GLY A 294 -14.65 -11.50 18.83
C GLY A 294 -14.38 -10.06 19.30
N LEU A 295 -15.11 -9.10 18.73
CA LEU A 295 -14.98 -7.68 19.05
C LEU A 295 -15.31 -7.39 20.52
N GLU A 296 -16.35 -8.02 21.06
CA GLU A 296 -16.83 -7.82 22.43
C GLU A 296 -15.79 -8.27 23.45
N ALA A 297 -15.15 -9.41 23.20
CA ALA A 297 -14.09 -9.94 24.06
C ALA A 297 -12.83 -9.07 24.01
N LEU A 298 -12.44 -8.59 22.83
CA LEU A 298 -11.34 -7.63 22.67
C LEU A 298 -11.61 -6.34 23.44
N HIS A 299 -12.83 -5.79 23.32
CA HIS A 299 -13.22 -4.58 24.04
C HIS A 299 -13.21 -4.78 25.56
N ALA A 300 -13.71 -5.91 26.06
CA ALA A 300 -13.70 -6.23 27.49
C ALA A 300 -12.29 -6.35 28.08
N SER A 301 -11.30 -6.71 27.26
CA SER A 301 -9.90 -6.86 27.68
C SER A 301 -9.06 -5.57 27.62
N GLY A 302 -9.58 -4.52 26.97
CA GLY A 302 -8.86 -3.27 26.71
C GLY A 302 -9.43 -2.07 27.47
N SER A 303 -8.65 -0.99 27.54
CA SER A 303 -9.06 0.28 28.17
C SER A 303 -9.51 1.35 27.15
N GLN A 304 -9.52 1.01 25.87
CA GLN A 304 -9.83 1.93 24.77
C GLN A 304 -11.33 1.93 24.42
N SER A 305 -11.80 3.03 23.83
CA SER A 305 -13.19 3.11 23.37
C SER A 305 -13.47 2.11 22.24
N LEU A 306 -14.74 1.70 22.09
CA LEU A 306 -15.15 0.79 21.03
C LEU A 306 -14.85 1.35 19.63
N ALA A 307 -15.03 2.66 19.43
CA ALA A 307 -14.71 3.32 18.16
C ALA A 307 -13.21 3.26 17.85
N GLU A 308 -12.35 3.54 18.83
CA GLU A 308 -10.89 3.44 18.67
C GLU A 308 -10.46 1.99 18.41
N LEU A 309 -11.02 1.01 19.13
CA LEU A 309 -10.76 -0.40 18.89
C LEU A 309 -11.11 -0.81 17.44
N ARG A 310 -12.29 -0.39 16.93
CA ARG A 310 -12.69 -0.69 15.56
C ARG A 310 -11.75 -0.07 14.53
N GLN A 311 -11.29 1.16 14.75
CA GLN A 311 -10.30 1.82 13.88
C GLN A 311 -8.98 1.04 13.82
N ARG A 312 -8.48 0.60 14.98
CA ARG A 312 -7.26 -0.20 15.06
C ARG A 312 -7.41 -1.57 14.39
N LEU A 313 -8.51 -2.25 14.65
CA LEU A 313 -8.79 -3.56 14.03
C LEU A 313 -8.87 -3.44 12.51
N HIS A 314 -9.55 -2.41 12.00
CA HIS A 314 -9.58 -2.11 10.57
C HIS A 314 -8.18 -1.90 9.99
N ASN A 315 -7.34 -1.09 10.64
CA ASN A 315 -5.96 -0.86 10.19
C ASN A 315 -5.10 -2.13 10.24
N LEU A 316 -5.19 -2.91 11.33
CA LEU A 316 -4.45 -4.17 11.49
C LEU A 316 -4.86 -5.22 10.45
N GLU A 317 -6.14 -5.26 10.09
CA GLU A 317 -6.66 -6.11 9.00
C GLU A 317 -6.14 -5.64 7.64
N ARG A 318 -6.19 -4.33 7.36
CA ARG A 318 -5.68 -3.73 6.11
C ARG A 318 -4.18 -3.94 5.91
N LEU A 319 -3.40 -3.92 6.99
CA LEU A 319 -1.97 -4.21 6.98
C LEU A 319 -1.65 -5.72 6.96
N GLY A 320 -2.64 -6.58 7.16
CA GLY A 320 -2.50 -8.04 7.09
C GLY A 320 -1.98 -8.70 8.37
N TYR A 321 -1.99 -7.99 9.52
CA TYR A 321 -1.71 -8.60 10.83
C TYR A 321 -2.86 -9.44 11.33
N LEU A 322 -4.10 -9.04 11.00
CA LEU A 322 -5.32 -9.75 11.33
C LEU A 322 -6.10 -10.12 10.07
N ARG A 323 -7.00 -11.08 10.22
CA ARG A 323 -8.03 -11.41 9.22
C ARG A 323 -9.35 -11.72 9.91
N ARG A 324 -10.45 -11.57 9.18
CA ARG A 324 -11.77 -11.98 9.64
C ARG A 324 -12.10 -13.40 9.26
N ILE A 325 -12.57 -14.19 10.22
CA ILE A 325 -13.11 -15.53 10.05
C ILE A 325 -14.46 -15.57 10.76
N TYR A 326 -15.56 -15.75 10.01
CA TYR A 326 -16.93 -15.77 10.54
C TYR A 326 -17.27 -14.60 11.49
N GLY A 327 -16.79 -13.39 11.18
CA GLY A 327 -17.02 -12.19 11.99
C GLY A 327 -16.12 -12.03 13.22
N GLN A 328 -15.20 -12.97 13.45
CA GLN A 328 -14.19 -12.91 14.50
C GLN A 328 -12.80 -12.66 13.91
N TYR A 329 -11.85 -12.21 14.74
CA TYR A 329 -10.49 -11.91 14.32
C TYR A 329 -9.55 -13.07 14.61
N ALA A 330 -8.70 -13.40 13.64
CA ALA A 330 -7.59 -14.34 13.76
C ALA A 330 -6.29 -13.67 13.27
N ILE A 331 -5.14 -14.25 13.58
CA ILE A 331 -3.87 -13.78 13.02
C ILE A 331 -3.90 -13.89 11.50
N GLY A 332 -3.35 -12.86 10.85
CA GLY A 332 -3.45 -12.63 9.43
C GLY A 332 -3.00 -13.81 8.61
N ASN A 333 -1.88 -14.46 8.94
CA ASN A 333 -1.38 -15.62 8.19
C ASN A 333 -0.64 -16.61 9.09
N GLN A 334 -0.43 -17.82 8.60
CA GLN A 334 0.18 -18.91 9.39
C GLN A 334 1.65 -18.66 9.72
N PHE A 335 2.41 -18.01 8.83
CA PHE A 335 3.80 -17.65 9.08
C PHE A 335 3.94 -16.65 10.24
N LEU A 336 3.07 -15.64 10.28
CA LEU A 336 3.01 -14.66 11.36
C LEU A 336 2.59 -15.32 12.67
N ALA A 337 1.59 -16.21 12.64
CA ALA A 337 1.15 -16.95 13.83
C ALA A 337 2.25 -17.86 14.40
N ALA A 338 2.99 -18.57 13.52
CA ALA A 338 4.12 -19.40 13.91
C ALA A 338 5.26 -18.55 14.52
N TRP A 339 5.60 -17.43 13.89
CA TRP A 339 6.61 -16.50 14.40
C TRP A 339 6.23 -15.94 15.77
N LEU A 340 5.00 -15.47 15.95
CA LEU A 340 4.49 -14.95 17.23
C LEU A 340 4.54 -16.00 18.35
N ALA A 341 4.24 -17.26 18.03
CA ALA A 341 4.30 -18.36 19.00
C ALA A 341 5.73 -18.61 19.51
N ILE A 342 6.73 -18.56 18.62
CA ILE A 342 8.14 -18.81 18.95
C ILE A 342 8.77 -17.62 19.70
N GLU A 343 8.48 -16.39 19.26
CA GLU A 343 9.20 -15.18 19.71
C GLU A 343 8.63 -14.52 20.96
N ARG A 344 7.55 -15.08 21.51
CA ARG A 344 6.83 -14.53 22.66
C ARG A 344 7.75 -14.06 23.80
N PRO A 345 8.75 -14.82 24.27
CA PRO A 345 9.58 -14.39 25.40
C PRO A 345 10.46 -13.17 25.09
N ALA A 346 10.89 -13.02 23.84
CA ALA A 346 11.74 -11.93 23.40
C ALA A 346 10.91 -10.65 23.13
N LEU A 347 9.73 -10.81 22.52
CA LEU A 347 8.86 -9.69 22.15
C LEU A 347 8.23 -8.98 23.35
N VAL A 348 7.99 -9.68 24.46
CA VAL A 348 7.55 -9.05 25.73
C VAL A 348 8.61 -8.09 26.28
N LYS A 349 9.90 -8.32 25.96
CA LYS A 349 11.02 -7.48 26.36
C LYS A 349 11.45 -6.50 25.28
N ALA A 350 10.76 -6.48 24.13
CA ALA A 350 11.09 -5.61 23.03
C ALA A 350 10.93 -4.13 23.43
N PRO A 351 11.74 -3.22 22.86
CA PRO A 351 11.59 -1.80 23.13
C PRO A 351 10.16 -1.33 22.82
N GLY A 352 9.76 -0.28 23.54
CA GLY A 352 8.46 0.38 23.36
C GLY A 352 8.24 0.80 21.91
N ALA A 353 6.96 0.98 21.55
CA ALA A 353 6.58 1.45 20.23
C ALA A 353 7.31 2.77 19.87
N GLN A 354 7.83 2.85 18.65
CA GLN A 354 8.47 4.08 18.18
C GLN A 354 7.46 5.16 17.76
N THR A 355 6.22 4.77 17.49
CA THR A 355 5.08 5.65 17.18
C THR A 355 4.27 5.87 18.44
N SER A 356 4.01 7.14 18.80
CA SER A 356 3.18 7.44 19.96
C SER A 356 1.71 7.04 19.73
N GLU A 357 0.98 6.75 20.81
CA GLU A 357 -0.46 6.45 20.72
C GLU A 357 -1.27 7.66 20.21
N VAL A 358 -0.78 8.89 20.48
CA VAL A 358 -1.40 10.13 19.99
C VAL A 358 -1.23 10.24 18.48
N ALA A 359 -0.01 10.05 17.98
CA ALA A 359 0.29 10.04 16.55
C ALA A 359 -0.52 8.97 15.82
N MET A 360 -0.57 7.75 16.38
CA MET A 360 -1.31 6.64 15.79
C MET A 360 -2.80 6.94 15.72
N ARG A 361 -3.39 7.44 16.82
CA ARG A 361 -4.82 7.80 16.85
C ARG A 361 -5.14 8.90 15.84
N ALA A 362 -4.34 9.96 15.77
CA ALA A 362 -4.54 11.05 14.83
C ALA A 362 -4.47 10.56 13.36
N ALA A 363 -3.49 9.70 13.06
CA ALA A 363 -3.34 9.09 11.75
C ALA A 363 -4.55 8.23 11.36
N LEU A 364 -5.01 7.35 12.26
CA LEU A 364 -6.16 6.46 11.99
C LEU A 364 -7.45 7.24 11.74
N VAL A 365 -7.72 8.30 12.51
CA VAL A 365 -8.91 9.14 12.29
C VAL A 365 -8.85 9.81 10.92
N HIS A 366 -7.71 10.40 10.57
CA HIS A 366 -7.55 11.09 9.29
C HIS A 366 -7.63 10.12 8.10
N GLN A 367 -6.94 8.99 8.19
CA GLN A 367 -6.93 7.95 7.16
C GLN A 367 -8.33 7.38 6.92
N GLN A 368 -9.06 7.05 7.99
CA GLN A 368 -10.41 6.49 7.88
C GLN A 368 -11.38 7.49 7.24
N ALA A 369 -11.26 8.79 7.55
CA ALA A 369 -12.06 9.83 6.92
C ALA A 369 -11.77 9.94 5.41
N GLN A 370 -10.50 9.91 5.00
CA GLN A 370 -10.11 9.92 3.60
C GLN A 370 -10.57 8.66 2.86
N GLU A 371 -10.41 7.47 3.45
CA GLU A 371 -10.86 6.21 2.88
C GLU A 371 -12.39 6.19 2.69
N THR A 372 -13.15 6.65 3.70
CA THR A 372 -14.61 6.74 3.60
C THR A 372 -15.03 7.68 2.48
N SER A 373 -14.43 8.88 2.42
CA SER A 373 -14.70 9.86 1.37
C SER A 373 -14.40 9.30 -0.03
N PHE A 374 -13.26 8.61 -0.18
CA PHE A 374 -12.87 7.93 -1.42
C PHE A 374 -13.89 6.87 -1.83
N LEU A 375 -14.31 6.00 -0.90
CA LEU A 375 -15.29 4.94 -1.18
C LEU A 375 -16.66 5.52 -1.56
N VAL A 376 -17.10 6.59 -0.88
CA VAL A 376 -18.36 7.28 -1.19
C VAL A 376 -18.30 7.94 -2.58
N ALA A 377 -17.21 8.62 -2.91
CA ALA A 377 -17.01 9.19 -4.24
C ALA A 377 -17.06 8.11 -5.34
N ARG A 378 -16.39 6.98 -5.10
CA ARG A 378 -16.40 5.83 -6.02
C ARG A 378 -17.79 5.21 -6.14
N LEU A 379 -18.53 5.06 -5.04
CA LEU A 379 -19.92 4.59 -5.04
C LEU A 379 -20.81 5.50 -5.87
N ASN A 380 -20.66 6.81 -5.74
CA ASN A 380 -21.44 7.79 -6.50
C ASN A 380 -21.09 7.75 -8.00
N ALA A 381 -19.80 7.62 -8.35
CA ALA A 381 -19.38 7.45 -9.74
C ALA A 381 -19.97 6.17 -10.37
N ARG A 382 -19.96 5.05 -9.64
CA ARG A 382 -20.58 3.79 -10.11
C ARG A 382 -22.09 3.89 -10.24
N ARG A 383 -22.77 4.59 -9.33
CA ARG A 383 -24.21 4.88 -9.43
C ARG A 383 -24.53 5.73 -10.66
N ALA A 384 -23.76 6.79 -10.91
CA ALA A 384 -23.93 7.63 -12.10
C ALA A 384 -23.78 6.81 -13.39
N ARG A 385 -22.73 5.99 -13.47
CA ARG A 385 -22.51 5.10 -14.61
C ARG A 385 -23.64 4.07 -14.79
N LEU A 386 -24.19 3.53 -13.70
CA LEU A 386 -25.33 2.62 -13.78
C LEU A 386 -26.56 3.31 -14.37
N VAL A 387 -26.84 4.56 -13.96
CA VAL A 387 -27.95 5.35 -14.53
C VAL A 387 -27.76 5.57 -16.03
N GLU A 388 -26.55 5.90 -16.48
CA GLU A 388 -26.25 6.04 -17.91
C GLU A 388 -26.50 4.75 -18.70
N LEU A 389 -26.06 3.60 -18.17
CA LEU A 389 -26.24 2.30 -18.83
C LEU A 389 -27.71 1.87 -18.87
N GLU A 390 -28.47 2.11 -17.80
CA GLU A 390 -29.91 1.80 -17.78
C GLU A 390 -30.70 2.73 -18.71
N LEU A 391 -30.28 4.00 -18.85
CA LEU A 391 -30.85 4.91 -19.84
C LEU A 391 -30.54 4.46 -21.27
N ALA A 392 -29.32 3.99 -21.55
CA ALA A 392 -28.97 3.42 -22.85
C ALA A 392 -29.79 2.16 -23.13
N ARG A 393 -29.89 1.24 -22.17
CA ARG A 393 -30.71 0.03 -22.24
C ARG A 393 -32.18 0.36 -22.54
N ALA A 394 -32.74 1.37 -21.89
CA ALA A 394 -34.13 1.79 -22.11
C ALA A 394 -34.37 2.36 -23.53
N ARG A 395 -33.35 2.98 -24.14
CA ARG A 395 -33.42 3.44 -25.54
C ARG A 395 -33.36 2.28 -26.53
N ASP A 396 -32.55 1.26 -26.23
CA ASP A 396 -32.29 0.14 -27.13
C ASP A 396 -33.41 -0.94 -27.07
N LEU A 397 -34.33 -0.87 -26.09
CA LEU A 397 -35.51 -1.75 -25.91
C LEU A 397 -35.20 -3.25 -26.01
N LEU A 398 -35.28 -3.83 -27.21
CA LEU A 398 -35.07 -5.26 -27.49
C LEU A 398 -33.68 -5.58 -28.08
N ASP A 399 -32.92 -4.57 -28.51
CA ASP A 399 -31.60 -4.73 -29.17
C ASP A 399 -30.42 -4.54 -28.20
N VAL A 400 -30.66 -4.68 -26.90
CA VAL A 400 -29.62 -4.52 -25.87
C VAL A 400 -28.57 -5.62 -26.04
N SER A 401 -27.31 -5.22 -26.21
CA SER A 401 -26.22 -6.17 -26.37
C SER A 401 -25.98 -6.97 -25.07
N PRO A 402 -25.61 -8.27 -25.17
CA PRO A 402 -25.20 -9.06 -24.00
C PRO A 402 -24.05 -8.43 -23.21
N GLN A 403 -23.18 -7.65 -23.88
CA GLN A 403 -22.08 -6.93 -23.26
C GLN A 403 -22.59 -5.80 -22.34
N GLN A 404 -23.59 -5.04 -22.76
CA GLN A 404 -24.21 -4.01 -21.91
C GLN A 404 -24.87 -4.62 -20.67
N LEU A 405 -25.57 -5.75 -20.81
CA LEU A 405 -26.18 -6.46 -19.67
C LEU A 405 -25.11 -6.94 -18.66
N ALA A 406 -24.03 -7.54 -19.16
CA ALA A 406 -22.92 -7.96 -18.32
C ALA A 406 -22.23 -6.77 -17.61
N GLU A 407 -22.12 -5.61 -18.29
CA GLU A 407 -21.58 -4.39 -17.67
C GLU A 407 -22.48 -3.87 -16.54
N ILE A 408 -23.81 -3.88 -16.74
CA ILE A 408 -24.80 -3.50 -15.72
C ILE A 408 -24.68 -4.40 -14.49
N GLU A 409 -24.69 -5.73 -14.67
CA GLU A 409 -24.56 -6.69 -13.57
C GLU A 409 -23.26 -6.51 -12.79
N ARG A 410 -22.14 -6.30 -13.51
CA ARG A 410 -20.84 -6.01 -12.89
C ARG A 410 -20.90 -4.74 -12.04
N ILE A 411 -21.44 -3.64 -12.58
CA ILE A 411 -21.52 -2.37 -11.85
C ILE A 411 -22.45 -2.48 -10.64
N GLN A 412 -23.57 -3.19 -10.76
CA GLN A 412 -24.45 -3.46 -9.61
C GLN A 412 -23.73 -4.26 -8.51
N SER A 413 -22.91 -5.24 -8.88
CA SER A 413 -22.08 -5.99 -7.94
C SER A 413 -21.06 -5.08 -7.24
N GLU A 414 -20.38 -4.22 -8.00
CA GLU A 414 -19.44 -3.24 -7.45
C GLU A 414 -20.12 -2.26 -6.48
N ILE A 415 -21.34 -1.79 -6.80
CA ILE A 415 -22.13 -0.93 -5.91
C ILE A 415 -22.46 -1.66 -4.60
N ARG A 416 -22.88 -2.93 -4.66
CA ARG A 416 -23.14 -3.73 -3.44
C ARG A 416 -21.87 -3.89 -2.60
N HIS A 417 -20.75 -4.18 -3.25
CA HIS A 417 -19.46 -4.33 -2.57
C HIS A 417 -19.01 -3.02 -1.88
N LEU A 418 -19.06 -1.88 -2.59
CA LEU A 418 -18.71 -0.57 -2.04
C LEU A 418 -19.60 -0.19 -0.84
N ARG A 419 -20.90 -0.50 -0.89
CA ARG A 419 -21.80 -0.30 0.25
C ARG A 419 -21.41 -1.13 1.47
N SER A 420 -20.99 -2.39 1.27
CA SER A 420 -20.49 -3.24 2.36
C SER A 420 -19.25 -2.61 3.02
N LEU A 421 -18.28 -2.20 2.20
CA LEU A 421 -17.04 -1.59 2.69
C LEU A 421 -17.31 -0.30 3.49
N ILE A 422 -18.19 0.57 2.98
CA ILE A 422 -18.58 1.80 3.69
C ILE A 422 -19.29 1.45 5.01
N ALA A 423 -20.24 0.51 5.00
CA ALA A 423 -20.95 0.11 6.20
C ALA A 423 -20.01 -0.50 7.25
N GLU A 424 -19.01 -1.28 6.84
CA GLU A 424 -18.01 -1.86 7.76
C GLU A 424 -17.17 -0.78 8.45
N ILE A 425 -16.84 0.30 7.74
CA ILE A 425 -16.11 1.45 8.28
C ILE A 425 -17.02 2.35 9.13
N GLU A 426 -18.26 2.59 8.70
CA GLU A 426 -19.25 3.44 9.39
C GLU A 426 -19.82 2.79 10.65
N VAL A 427 -20.04 1.48 10.68
CA VAL A 427 -20.31 0.73 11.92
C VAL A 427 -19.12 0.87 12.88
N GLY A 428 -17.91 1.07 12.36
CA GLY A 428 -16.74 1.56 13.07
C GLY A 428 -16.93 2.90 13.78
N ALA A 429 -17.53 3.87 13.10
CA ALA A 429 -17.61 5.28 13.49
C ALA A 429 -18.89 5.66 14.25
N ALA A 430 -20.01 4.98 14.03
CA ALA A 430 -21.36 5.30 14.53
C ALA A 430 -21.59 4.98 16.02
N SER A 431 -20.55 4.68 16.80
CA SER A 431 -20.61 4.55 18.27
C SER A 431 -20.14 5.82 18.97
N ARG A 432 -20.36 6.98 18.33
CA ARG A 432 -19.98 8.31 18.82
C ARG A 432 -21.08 9.05 19.59
N ASP A 433 -22.22 8.40 19.83
CA ASP A 433 -23.30 8.96 20.64
C ASP A 433 -23.48 8.19 21.95
#